data_AF-A0A8J4R787-F1
#
_entry.id   AF-A0A8J4R787-F1
#
_cell.length_a   1.000
_cell.length_b   1.000
_cell.length_c   1.000
_cell.angle_alpha   90.00
_cell.angle_beta   90.00
_cell.angle_gamma   90.00
#
_symmetry.space_group_name_H-M   'P 1'
#
loop_
_entity.id
_entity.type
_entity.pdbx_description
1 polymer ?
#
loop_
_entity_poly.entity_id
_entity_poly.type
_entity_poly.pdbx_seq_one_letter_code
_entity_poly.pdbx_strand_id
1 'polypeptide(L)'
;MASLYSSLRLLLPLEFIKGKRSVSDLINEAANYIKHMTEKIQGLQVERDQLKNPSNSTAFIPGIESSNNCSLNYVTVRVSEAGIEILMSSWLREEGFLLSKVLELLLEEGLSVIRCASNKTNERLFLTIQSEVCDPTCFNLSELQQKLNAMCNYG
;
A
#
# COMPACT_ATOMS: atom_id res chain seq x y z
N MET A 1 36.96 -23.31 8.83
CA MET A 1 37.34 -22.16 7.97
C MET A 1 36.74 -22.28 6.57
N ALA A 2 36.98 -23.36 5.82
CA ALA A 2 36.45 -23.53 4.46
C ALA A 2 34.91 -23.41 4.35
N SER A 3 34.16 -23.91 5.35
CA SER A 3 32.70 -23.78 5.42
C SER A 3 32.23 -22.32 5.49
N LEU A 4 32.87 -21.49 6.33
CA LEU A 4 32.55 -20.06 6.47
C LEU A 4 32.79 -19.29 5.17
N TYR A 5 33.91 -19.53 4.49
CA TYR A 5 34.20 -18.87 3.21
C TYR A 5 33.23 -19.30 2.11
N SER A 6 32.81 -20.56 2.11
CA SER A 6 31.78 -21.06 1.18
C SER A 6 30.45 -20.37 1.42
N SER A 7 30.01 -20.27 2.68
CA SER A 7 28.78 -19.54 3.04
C SER A 7 28.86 -18.06 2.68
N LEU A 8 29.98 -17.39 2.96
CA LEU A 8 30.17 -15.99 2.62
C LEU A 8 30.06 -15.75 1.11
N ARG A 9 30.64 -16.65 0.30
CA ARG A 9 30.59 -16.58 -1.16
C ARG A 9 29.16 -16.73 -1.71
N LEU A 10 28.32 -17.54 -1.07
CA LEU A 10 26.91 -17.72 -1.47
C LEU A 10 26.04 -16.51 -1.14
N LEU A 11 26.41 -15.70 -0.15
CA LEU A 11 25.66 -14.49 0.25
C LEU A 11 25.96 -13.28 -0.63
N LEU A 12 27.01 -13.34 -1.44
CA LEU A 12 27.45 -12.22 -2.28
C LEU A 12 26.85 -12.32 -3.68
N PRO A 13 26.35 -11.20 -4.25
CA PRO A 13 25.90 -11.17 -5.62
C PRO A 13 27.02 -11.51 -6.60
N LEU A 14 26.65 -12.09 -7.76
CA LEU A 14 27.60 -12.56 -8.76
C LEU A 14 28.50 -11.44 -9.28
N GLU A 15 27.99 -10.21 -9.34
CA GLU A 15 28.70 -9.02 -9.80
C GLU A 15 29.95 -8.73 -8.95
N PHE A 16 29.87 -9.00 -7.65
CA PHE A 16 30.95 -8.74 -6.69
C PHE A 16 31.98 -9.88 -6.62
N ILE A 17 31.59 -11.11 -6.96
CA ILE A 17 32.47 -12.29 -6.86
C ILE A 17 32.98 -12.83 -8.21
N LYS A 18 32.52 -12.26 -9.33
CA LYS A 18 32.93 -12.69 -10.68
C LYS A 18 34.42 -12.46 -10.89
N GLY A 19 35.15 -13.54 -11.19
CA GLY A 19 36.61 -13.50 -11.39
C GLY A 19 37.45 -13.44 -10.11
N LYS A 20 36.81 -13.35 -8.93
CA LYS A 20 37.47 -13.24 -7.62
C LYS A 20 37.56 -14.62 -6.97
N ARG A 21 38.77 -15.20 -6.92
CA ARG A 21 38.99 -16.58 -6.47
C ARG A 21 39.75 -16.70 -5.14
N SER A 22 40.48 -15.67 -4.72
CA SER A 22 41.19 -15.72 -3.44
C SER A 22 40.27 -15.41 -2.26
N VAL A 23 40.64 -15.89 -1.07
CA VAL A 23 39.92 -15.57 0.19
C VAL A 23 40.02 -14.08 0.51
N SER A 24 41.16 -13.45 0.22
CA SER A 24 41.35 -12.01 0.42
C SER A 24 40.41 -11.19 -0.46
N ASP A 25 40.31 -11.55 -1.75
CA ASP A 25 39.36 -10.91 -2.66
C ASP A 25 37.94 -11.07 -2.14
N LEU A 26 37.55 -12.28 -1.73
CA LEU A 26 36.22 -12.55 -1.21
C LEU A 26 35.86 -11.68 0.00
N ILE A 27 36.80 -11.51 0.94
CA ILE A 27 36.61 -10.66 2.13
C ILE A 27 36.50 -9.19 1.72
N ASN A 28 37.33 -8.73 0.80
CA ASN A 28 37.30 -7.35 0.32
C ASN A 28 35.99 -7.04 -0.42
N GLU A 29 35.53 -7.95 -1.28
CA GLU A 29 34.26 -7.80 -1.99
C GLU A 29 33.06 -7.90 -1.05
N ALA A 30 33.16 -8.69 0.02
CA ALA A 30 32.16 -8.67 1.09
C ALA A 30 32.06 -7.30 1.76
N ALA A 31 33.19 -6.67 2.08
CA ALA A 31 33.20 -5.32 2.65
C ALA A 31 32.62 -4.28 1.67
N ASN A 32 32.97 -4.36 0.38
CA ASN A 32 32.40 -3.51 -0.66
C ASN A 32 30.87 -3.68 -0.77
N TYR A 33 30.38 -4.91 -0.72
CA TYR A 33 28.95 -5.20 -0.78
C TYR A 33 28.20 -4.66 0.44
N ILE A 34 28.75 -4.82 1.65
CA ILE A 34 28.18 -4.23 2.87
C ILE A 34 28.07 -2.70 2.73
N LYS A 35 29.11 -2.06 2.21
CA LYS A 35 29.11 -0.61 1.96
C LYS A 35 28.00 -0.21 0.97
N HIS A 36 27.93 -0.87 -0.18
CA HIS A 36 26.90 -0.63 -1.20
C HIS A 36 25.49 -0.80 -0.64
N MET A 37 25.23 -1.85 0.14
CA MET A 37 23.94 -2.08 0.77
C MET A 37 23.60 -1.01 1.81
N THR A 38 24.60 -0.53 2.57
CA THR A 38 24.42 0.56 3.54
C THR A 38 24.00 1.86 2.85
N GLU A 39 24.66 2.22 1.74
CA GLU A 39 24.32 3.38 0.93
C GLU A 39 22.91 3.25 0.33
N LYS A 40 22.55 2.07 -0.18
CA LYS A 40 21.21 1.78 -0.71
C LYS A 40 20.12 1.95 0.36
N ILE A 41 20.36 1.46 1.58
CA ILE A 41 19.42 1.61 2.70
C ILE A 41 19.24 3.09 3.06
N GLN A 42 20.32 3.88 3.09
CA GLN A 42 20.25 5.31 3.36
C GLN A 42 19.48 6.06 2.26
N GLY A 43 19.70 5.73 0.99
CA GLY A 43 18.93 6.31 -0.13
C GLY A 43 17.44 6.03 0.00
N LEU A 44 17.07 4.78 0.26
CA LEU A 44 15.67 4.40 0.48
C LEU A 44 15.06 5.03 1.74
N GLN A 45 15.86 5.28 2.78
CA GLN A 45 15.41 6.03 3.96
C GLN A 45 15.06 7.48 3.59
N VAL A 46 15.94 8.16 2.85
CA VAL A 46 15.72 9.53 2.38
C VAL A 46 14.47 9.61 1.49
N GLU A 47 14.29 8.70 0.54
CA GLU A 47 13.09 8.66 -0.31
C GLU A 47 11.81 8.45 0.51
N ARG A 48 11.83 7.52 1.47
CA ARG A 48 10.70 7.27 2.37
C ARG A 48 10.35 8.51 3.19
N ASP A 49 11.35 9.20 3.71
CA ASP A 49 11.14 10.37 4.56
C ASP A 49 10.64 11.58 3.75
N GLN A 50 11.08 11.71 2.50
CA GLN A 50 10.51 12.67 1.55
C GLN A 50 9.03 12.38 1.25
N LEU A 51 8.69 11.11 1.00
CA LEU A 51 7.30 10.71 0.74
C LEU A 51 6.41 10.83 2.00
N LYS A 52 7.00 10.71 3.19
CA LYS A 52 6.31 10.82 4.48
C LYS A 52 5.98 12.27 4.86
N ASN A 53 6.62 13.28 4.25
CA ASN A 53 6.37 14.69 4.56
C ASN A 53 5.28 15.26 3.64
N PRO A 54 4.02 15.45 4.10
CA PRO A 54 2.93 15.97 3.27
C PRO A 54 2.97 17.49 3.03
N SER A 55 4.14 18.14 3.07
CA SER A 55 4.22 19.60 2.93
C SER A 55 5.52 20.03 2.26
N ASN A 56 5.37 20.66 1.09
CA ASN A 56 6.09 21.85 0.60
C ASN A 56 6.14 21.88 -0.95
N SER A 57 4.98 21.85 -1.60
CA SER A 57 4.84 22.42 -2.94
C SER A 57 3.86 23.58 -2.86
N THR A 58 4.24 24.62 -2.11
CA THR A 58 3.66 25.95 -2.24
C THR A 58 4.20 26.58 -3.53
N ALA A 59 3.62 26.19 -4.66
CA ALA A 59 3.50 27.09 -5.79
C ALA A 59 2.12 27.76 -5.64
N PHE A 60 2.11 28.88 -4.91
CA PHE A 60 0.94 29.75 -4.84
C PHE A 60 0.62 30.25 -6.25
N ILE A 61 -0.43 29.70 -6.86
CA ILE A 61 -1.17 30.36 -7.94
C ILE A 61 -2.42 30.93 -7.26
N PRO A 62 -2.55 32.26 -7.10
CA PRO A 62 -3.76 32.83 -6.55
C PRO A 62 -4.85 32.77 -7.62
N GLY A 63 -5.92 32.01 -7.36
CA GLY A 63 -7.13 32.08 -8.19
C GLY A 63 -7.82 30.75 -8.51
N ILE A 64 -7.30 29.61 -8.08
CA ILE A 64 -8.07 28.36 -8.11
C ILE A 64 -8.14 27.88 -6.67
N GLU A 65 -9.33 27.97 -6.12
CA GLU A 65 -9.81 27.26 -4.94
C GLU A 65 -9.28 25.82 -4.92
N SER A 66 -8.09 25.69 -4.34
CA SER A 66 -7.43 24.42 -4.07
C SER A 66 -8.25 23.75 -2.98
N SER A 67 -9.21 22.93 -3.40
CA SER A 67 -9.79 21.89 -2.57
C SER A 67 -8.66 21.17 -1.84
N ASN A 68 -8.61 21.38 -0.53
CA ASN A 68 -7.63 20.81 0.39
C ASN A 68 -7.63 19.28 0.25
N ASN A 69 -6.67 18.71 -0.47
CA ASN A 69 -6.48 17.26 -0.63
C ASN A 69 -5.91 16.57 0.63
N CYS A 70 -6.37 16.96 1.83
CA CYS A 70 -5.90 16.43 3.11
C CYS A 70 -7.04 16.20 4.11
N SER A 71 -8.15 15.57 3.70
CA SER A 71 -9.23 15.17 4.64
C SER A 71 -10.22 14.09 4.16
N LEU A 72 -10.14 13.58 2.92
CA LEU A 72 -11.21 12.70 2.43
C LEU A 72 -10.99 11.22 2.79
N ASN A 73 -12.03 10.65 3.41
CA ASN A 73 -12.31 9.21 3.32
C ASN A 73 -12.34 8.84 1.83
N TYR A 74 -11.71 7.73 1.43
CA TYR A 74 -11.78 7.28 0.04
C TYR A 74 -12.32 5.86 -0.03
N VAL A 75 -13.10 5.60 -1.08
CA VAL A 75 -13.59 4.28 -1.45
C VAL A 75 -13.18 3.98 -2.88
N THR A 76 -12.74 2.75 -3.12
CA THR A 76 -12.43 2.25 -4.46
C THR A 76 -13.00 0.86 -4.62
N VAL A 77 -13.70 0.65 -5.73
CA VAL A 77 -14.30 -0.65 -6.09
C VAL A 77 -13.54 -1.19 -7.30
N ARG A 78 -13.13 -2.46 -7.24
CA ARG A 78 -12.38 -3.15 -8.29
C ARG A 78 -12.95 -4.54 -8.52
N VAL A 79 -12.77 -5.06 -9.72
CA VAL A 79 -13.01 -6.48 -10.01
C VAL A 79 -11.81 -7.29 -9.54
N SER A 80 -12.06 -8.44 -8.93
CA SER A 80 -11.05 -9.42 -8.51
C SER A 80 -11.43 -10.80 -9.06
N GLU A 81 -10.52 -11.77 -8.97
CA GLU A 81 -10.80 -13.16 -9.39
C GLU A 81 -11.99 -13.77 -8.64
N ALA A 82 -12.27 -13.30 -7.42
CA ALA A 82 -13.37 -13.77 -6.57
C ALA A 82 -14.68 -12.97 -6.75
N GLY A 83 -14.73 -11.99 -7.66
CA GLY A 83 -15.88 -11.10 -7.84
C GLY A 83 -15.49 -9.63 -7.70
N ILE A 84 -15.94 -8.97 -6.63
CA ILE A 84 -15.68 -7.55 -6.36
C ILE A 84 -14.83 -7.39 -5.11
N GLU A 85 -13.85 -6.49 -5.18
CA GLU A 85 -13.06 -6.04 -4.05
C GLU A 85 -13.30 -4.54 -3.81
N ILE A 86 -13.60 -4.21 -2.55
CA ILE A 86 -13.87 -2.84 -2.09
C ILE A 86 -12.79 -2.47 -1.10
N LEU A 87 -12.04 -1.43 -1.43
CA LEU A 87 -11.04 -0.83 -0.56
C LEU A 87 -11.58 0.49 -0.02
N MET A 88 -11.62 0.61 1.29
CA MET A 88 -12.00 1.83 1.97
C MET A 88 -10.91 2.27 2.91
N SER A 89 -10.79 3.59 3.10
CA SER A 89 -10.03 4.13 4.21
C SER A 89 -10.75 5.29 4.85
N SER A 90 -10.63 5.36 6.17
CA SER A 90 -11.24 6.42 6.96
C SER A 90 -10.37 6.78 8.16
N TRP A 91 -10.40 8.05 8.55
CA TRP A 91 -9.85 8.45 9.84
C TRP A 91 -10.75 7.95 10.96
N LEU A 92 -10.19 7.37 12.04
CA LEU A 92 -11.01 7.10 13.22
C LEU A 92 -11.48 8.44 13.81
N ARG A 93 -12.72 8.85 13.52
CA ARG A 93 -13.43 9.89 14.27
C ARG A 93 -14.17 9.26 15.45
N GLU A 94 -14.56 10.07 16.43
CA GLU A 94 -15.33 9.62 17.61
C GLU A 94 -16.67 8.98 17.22
N GLU A 95 -17.25 9.38 16.08
CA GLU A 95 -18.52 8.86 15.53
C GLU A 95 -18.42 7.44 14.93
N GLY A 96 -17.21 6.87 14.85
CA GLY A 96 -17.01 5.49 14.41
C GLY A 96 -17.14 5.28 12.89
N PHE A 97 -16.44 4.26 12.39
CA PHE A 97 -16.49 3.89 10.98
C PHE A 97 -17.82 3.18 10.65
N LEU A 98 -18.53 3.64 9.61
CA LEU A 98 -19.88 3.17 9.23
C LEU A 98 -19.88 1.79 8.54
N LEU A 99 -19.12 0.83 9.06
CA LEU A 99 -19.05 -0.54 8.51
C LEU A 99 -20.43 -1.18 8.42
N SER A 100 -21.27 -1.00 9.45
CA SER A 100 -22.63 -1.56 9.46
C SER A 100 -23.44 -1.09 8.26
N LYS A 101 -23.45 0.21 7.98
CA LYS A 101 -24.16 0.78 6.83
C LYS A 101 -23.57 0.31 5.51
N VAL A 102 -22.23 0.18 5.42
CA VAL A 102 -21.61 -0.34 4.21
C VAL A 102 -22.05 -1.77 3.96
N LEU A 103 -22.04 -2.63 4.97
CA LEU A 103 -22.49 -4.02 4.83
C LEU A 103 -23.98 -4.12 4.47
N GLU A 104 -24.82 -3.24 5.03
CA GLU A 104 -26.24 -3.12 4.68
C GLU A 104 -26.42 -2.74 3.20
N LEU A 105 -25.69 -1.73 2.72
CA LEU A 105 -25.71 -1.35 1.30
C LEU A 105 -25.26 -2.50 0.39
N LEU A 106 -24.19 -3.23 0.75
CA LEU A 106 -23.75 -4.38 -0.04
C LEU A 106 -24.82 -5.47 -0.10
N LEU A 107 -25.55 -5.68 0.99
CA LEU A 107 -26.68 -6.61 1.03
C LEU A 107 -27.83 -6.14 0.11
N GLU A 108 -28.16 -4.85 0.11
CA GLU A 108 -29.18 -4.26 -0.77
C GLU A 108 -28.82 -4.38 -2.25
N GLU A 109 -27.54 -4.24 -2.59
CA GLU A 109 -27.02 -4.44 -3.95
C GLU A 109 -26.90 -5.94 -4.34
N GLY A 110 -27.28 -6.85 -3.45
CA GLY A 110 -27.24 -8.30 -3.68
C GLY A 110 -25.82 -8.90 -3.65
N LEU A 111 -24.87 -8.21 -3.02
CA LEU A 111 -23.48 -8.66 -2.90
C LEU A 111 -23.27 -9.49 -1.64
N SER A 112 -22.86 -10.74 -1.81
CA SER A 112 -22.51 -11.63 -0.70
C SER A 112 -21.06 -11.41 -0.27
N VAL A 113 -20.84 -10.90 0.93
CA VAL A 113 -19.49 -10.68 1.47
C VAL A 113 -18.85 -12.01 1.86
N ILE A 114 -17.75 -12.36 1.19
CA ILE A 114 -16.96 -13.58 1.49
C ILE A 114 -15.86 -13.27 2.51
N ARG A 115 -15.23 -12.10 2.38
CA ARG A 115 -14.08 -11.72 3.22
C ARG A 115 -14.16 -10.26 3.60
N CYS A 116 -13.85 -9.98 4.86
CA CYS A 116 -13.72 -8.63 5.39
C CYS A 116 -12.46 -8.58 6.26
N ALA A 117 -11.56 -7.65 5.98
CA ALA A 117 -10.31 -7.49 6.73
C ALA A 117 -10.07 -6.01 7.03
N SER A 118 -9.74 -5.71 8.28
CA SER A 118 -9.40 -4.35 8.72
C SER A 118 -7.95 -4.26 9.17
N ASN A 119 -7.32 -3.13 8.88
CA ASN A 119 -6.00 -2.77 9.38
C ASN A 119 -6.03 -1.32 9.88
N LYS A 120 -5.36 -1.06 11.00
CA LYS A 120 -5.19 0.29 11.54
C LYS A 120 -3.73 0.69 11.42
N THR A 121 -3.46 1.82 10.78
CA THR A 121 -2.11 2.39 10.65
C THR A 121 -2.20 3.91 10.74
N ASN A 122 -1.39 4.53 11.61
CA ASN A 122 -1.35 5.98 11.80
C ASN A 122 -2.74 6.61 12.00
N GLU A 123 -3.54 6.03 12.91
CA GLU A 123 -4.91 6.49 13.24
C GLU A 123 -5.94 6.39 12.10
N ARG A 124 -5.52 5.86 10.94
CA ARG A 124 -6.37 5.55 9.80
C ARG A 124 -6.75 4.08 9.80
N LEU A 125 -8.03 3.81 9.61
CA LEU A 125 -8.57 2.47 9.39
C LEU A 125 -8.64 2.23 7.88
N PHE A 126 -8.09 1.10 7.47
CA PHE A 126 -8.18 0.55 6.13
C PHE A 126 -9.06 -0.70 6.20
N LEU A 127 -9.97 -0.82 5.26
CA LEU A 127 -10.90 -1.93 5.19
C LEU A 127 -10.90 -2.49 3.77
N THR A 128 -10.78 -3.81 3.70
CA THR A 128 -10.89 -4.57 2.47
C THR A 128 -12.07 -5.52 2.59
N ILE A 129 -13.05 -5.37 1.71
CA ILE A 129 -14.20 -6.26 1.61
C ILE A 129 -14.13 -6.96 0.26
N GLN A 130 -14.29 -8.28 0.24
CA GLN A 130 -14.43 -9.07 -0.97
C GLN A 130 -15.82 -9.67 -0.99
N SER A 131 -16.53 -9.51 -2.11
CA SER A 131 -17.84 -10.10 -2.32
C SER A 131 -17.85 -10.96 -3.58
N GLU A 132 -18.65 -12.02 -3.52
CA GLU A 132 -18.99 -12.81 -4.70
C GLU A 132 -19.94 -12.01 -5.59
N VAL A 133 -19.80 -12.19 -6.91
CA VAL A 133 -20.76 -11.70 -7.89
C VAL A 133 -21.14 -12.84 -8.82
N CYS A 134 -22.45 -13.09 -8.97
CA CYS A 134 -22.95 -14.12 -9.89
C CYS A 134 -22.59 -13.84 -11.36
N ASP A 135 -22.56 -12.57 -11.77
CA ASP A 135 -22.09 -12.14 -13.09
C ASP A 135 -21.40 -10.76 -13.02
N PRO A 136 -20.06 -10.69 -13.16
CA PRO A 136 -19.31 -9.44 -13.08
C PRO A 136 -19.60 -8.48 -14.26
N THR A 137 -20.22 -8.94 -15.35
CA THR A 137 -20.59 -8.10 -16.50
C THR A 137 -21.93 -7.40 -16.35
N CYS A 138 -22.77 -7.84 -15.41
CA CYS A 138 -24.09 -7.27 -15.13
C CYS A 138 -24.07 -6.20 -14.02
N PHE A 139 -22.98 -6.11 -13.25
CA PHE A 139 -22.89 -5.26 -12.07
C PHE A 139 -22.27 -3.88 -12.37
N ASN A 140 -23.00 -2.80 -12.06
CA ASN A 140 -22.52 -1.44 -12.28
C ASN A 140 -21.56 -0.98 -11.16
N LEU A 141 -20.27 -1.25 -11.35
CA LEU A 141 -19.21 -0.84 -10.42
C LEU A 141 -19.18 0.66 -10.15
N SER A 142 -19.50 1.48 -11.16
CA SER A 142 -19.51 2.94 -11.03
C SER A 142 -20.63 3.41 -10.10
N GLU A 143 -21.80 2.80 -10.18
CA GLU A 143 -22.93 3.11 -9.32
C GLU A 143 -22.64 2.73 -7.87
N LEU A 144 -22.10 1.52 -7.63
CA LEU A 144 -21.67 1.10 -6.30
C LEU A 144 -20.62 2.05 -5.71
N GLN A 145 -19.63 2.43 -6.51
CA GLN A 145 -18.60 3.37 -6.07
C GLN A 145 -19.19 4.74 -5.72
N GLN A 146 -20.17 5.24 -6.48
CA GLN A 146 -20.84 6.50 -6.16
C GLN A 146 -21.64 6.42 -4.85
N LYS A 147 -22.42 5.34 -4.66
CA LYS A 147 -23.19 5.10 -3.43
C LYS A 147 -22.28 5.05 -2.20
N LEU A 148 -21.19 4.29 -2.26
CA LEU A 148 -20.23 4.19 -1.16
C LEU A 148 -19.51 5.52 -0.89
N ASN A 149 -19.14 6.27 -1.93
CA ASN A 149 -18.52 7.59 -1.75
C ASN A 149 -19.49 8.59 -1.11
N ALA A 150 -20.78 8.56 -1.45
CA ALA A 150 -21.76 9.40 -0.77
C ALA A 150 -21.78 9.08 0.73
N MET A 151 -21.83 7.80 1.11
CA MET A 151 -21.85 7.39 2.52
C MET A 151 -20.59 7.79 3.30
N CYS A 152 -19.42 7.75 2.67
CA CYS A 152 -18.16 8.12 3.31
C CYS A 152 -17.94 9.62 3.47
N ASN A 153 -18.67 10.47 2.73
CA ASN A 153 -18.53 11.92 2.78
C ASN A 153 -19.55 12.62 3.72
N TYR A 154 -20.56 11.91 4.21
CA TYR A 154 -21.59 12.43 5.13
C TYR A 154 -21.39 11.99 6.61
N GLY A 155 -20.16 11.65 7.00
CA GLY A 155 -19.80 11.20 8.35
C GLY A 155 -18.77 12.09 9.04
#